data_AF-A0A3D5WLD4-F1
#
_entry.id   AF-A0A3D5WLD4-F1
#
_cell.length_a   1.000
_cell.length_b   1.000
_cell.length_c   1.000
_cell.angle_alpha   90.00
_cell.angle_beta   90.00
_cell.angle_gamma   90.00
#
_symmetry.space_group_name_H-M   'P 1'
#
loop_
_entity.id
_entity.type
_entity.pdbx_description
1 polymer ?
#
loop_
_entity_poly.entity_id
_entity_poly.type
_entity_poly.pdbx_seq_one_letter_code
_entity_poly.pdbx_strand_id
1 'polypeptide(L)'
;RKAWRIPSFIDHVDEEFFSEYGSLMGIQSFTGLLSALCLTEADFDRFFPELGYVKHAKRYSVKFMQEICGILKNSSAYRDYLLQIAAQRRSAVIAYLQQEITFKESFAFIEYWGRGYTQDCLTRLLSEAAGYTIDTPMYYVRSIYPTVGHSIRYNYSSNMHSLVFVESIFANVPYETVQRYERAENVWKPVLTPNNNNVRLHAALETYLSTFCHDFLSLQLQDEETVGRLLYNFGLAYFSPDTTDPILLNVFSNLKDSVALGEKSEEYAPPITCKTIINWMRGNSFHTKSLEISMKKSSLPFRAIYSGYAWYCKDVRDRIRRRQGKKIY
;
A
#
# COMPACT_ATOMS: atom_id res chain seq x y z
N ARG A 1 -8.64 -0.99 -4.37
CA ARG A 1 -7.45 -1.09 -5.27
C ARG A 1 -7.47 -2.34 -6.17
N LYS A 2 -7.53 -3.57 -5.62
CA LYS A 2 -7.53 -4.81 -6.43
C LYS A 2 -8.75 -4.95 -7.36
N ALA A 3 -9.92 -4.51 -6.91
CA ALA A 3 -11.15 -4.55 -7.70
C ALA A 3 -11.14 -3.73 -9.01
N TRP A 4 -10.17 -2.82 -9.20
CA TRP A 4 -10.14 -1.93 -10.35
C TRP A 4 -9.00 -2.21 -11.33
N ARG A 5 -7.86 -2.74 -10.86
CA ARG A 5 -6.66 -2.91 -11.70
C ARG A 5 -6.92 -3.76 -12.94
N ILE A 6 -7.27 -5.04 -12.77
CA ILE A 6 -7.52 -5.93 -13.91
C ILE A 6 -8.74 -5.48 -14.74
N PRO A 7 -9.90 -5.15 -14.14
CA PRO A 7 -11.06 -4.71 -14.92
C PRO A 7 -10.84 -3.47 -15.80
N SER A 8 -9.86 -2.64 -15.45
CA SER A 8 -9.50 -1.43 -16.20
C SER A 8 -8.67 -1.69 -17.47
N PHE A 9 -8.27 -2.93 -17.75
CA PHE A 9 -7.62 -3.29 -19.01
C PHE A 9 -8.68 -3.32 -20.12
N ILE A 10 -8.81 -2.20 -20.85
CA ILE A 10 -9.86 -2.00 -21.85
C ILE A 10 -9.53 -2.76 -23.13
N ASP A 11 -8.38 -2.41 -23.70
CA ASP A 11 -7.84 -2.84 -24.98
C ASP A 11 -6.45 -3.49 -24.83
N HIS A 12 -5.74 -3.20 -23.74
CA HIS A 12 -4.43 -3.76 -23.45
C HIS A 12 -4.20 -3.99 -21.95
N VAL A 13 -3.26 -4.88 -21.62
CA VAL A 13 -2.74 -5.08 -20.27
C VAL A 13 -1.67 -4.02 -19.99
N ASP A 14 -1.79 -3.30 -18.87
CA ASP A 14 -0.81 -2.29 -18.48
C ASP A 14 0.55 -2.92 -18.16
N GLU A 15 1.64 -2.30 -18.61
CA GLU A 15 3.00 -2.72 -18.23
C GLU A 15 3.24 -2.60 -16.72
N GLU A 16 2.59 -1.63 -16.06
CA GLU A 16 2.65 -1.44 -14.60
C GLU A 16 2.11 -2.66 -13.83
N PHE A 17 1.28 -3.51 -14.44
CA PHE A 17 0.83 -4.76 -13.82
C PHE A 17 2.01 -5.68 -13.45
N PHE A 18 3.05 -5.70 -14.30
CA PHE A 18 4.25 -6.51 -14.17
C PHE A 18 5.41 -5.79 -13.45
N SER A 19 5.21 -4.54 -13.02
CA SER A 19 6.24 -3.75 -12.36
C SER A 19 6.44 -4.16 -10.89
N GLU A 20 7.48 -3.62 -10.28
CA GLU A 20 7.75 -3.75 -8.84
C GLU A 20 6.67 -3.13 -7.94
N TYR A 21 5.77 -2.32 -8.49
CA TYR A 21 4.63 -1.71 -7.77
C TYR A 21 3.27 -2.23 -8.27
N GLY A 22 3.32 -3.17 -9.21
CA GLY A 22 2.19 -3.81 -9.85
C GLY A 22 1.48 -4.81 -8.96
N SER A 23 0.84 -5.79 -9.58
CA SER A 23 0.08 -6.82 -8.87
C SER A 23 0.97 -7.95 -8.35
N LEU A 24 2.25 -7.98 -8.76
CA LEU A 24 3.22 -9.02 -8.43
C LEU A 24 4.18 -8.66 -7.27
N MET A 25 4.03 -7.46 -6.71
CA MET A 25 4.84 -6.99 -5.58
C MET A 25 4.59 -7.83 -4.33
N GLY A 26 5.64 -8.14 -3.56
CA GLY A 26 5.50 -8.75 -2.23
C GLY A 26 5.09 -10.22 -2.22
N ILE A 27 5.05 -10.89 -3.37
CA ILE A 27 4.67 -12.30 -3.47
C ILE A 27 5.77 -13.20 -2.89
N GLN A 28 5.38 -14.04 -1.92
CA GLN A 28 6.30 -14.93 -1.19
C GLN A 28 6.01 -16.42 -1.39
N SER A 29 5.01 -16.78 -2.20
CA SER A 29 4.59 -18.17 -2.39
C SER A 29 3.98 -18.40 -3.78
N PHE A 30 3.97 -19.67 -4.21
CA PHE A 30 3.34 -20.06 -5.47
C PHE A 30 1.84 -19.78 -5.50
N THR A 31 1.12 -20.06 -4.41
CA THR A 31 -0.31 -19.74 -4.28
C THR A 31 -0.56 -18.24 -4.39
N GLY A 32 0.30 -17.41 -3.79
CA GLY A 32 0.24 -15.96 -3.95
C GLY A 32 0.46 -15.52 -5.40
N LEU A 33 1.40 -16.17 -6.10
CA LEU A 33 1.66 -15.94 -7.52
C LEU A 33 0.44 -16.26 -8.38
N LEU A 34 -0.13 -17.45 -8.23
CA LEU A 34 -1.34 -17.86 -8.94
C LEU A 34 -2.50 -16.90 -8.72
N SER A 35 -2.74 -16.49 -7.47
CA SER A 35 -3.78 -15.53 -7.12
C SER A 35 -3.58 -14.18 -7.81
N ALA A 36 -2.34 -13.66 -7.82
CA ALA A 36 -2.02 -12.39 -8.46
C ALA A 36 -2.15 -12.44 -10.00
N LEU A 37 -1.81 -13.59 -10.60
CA LEU A 37 -1.94 -13.82 -12.04
C LEU A 37 -3.38 -14.19 -12.47
N CYS A 38 -4.29 -14.40 -11.52
CA CYS A 38 -5.62 -14.94 -11.78
C CYS A 38 -5.59 -16.29 -12.51
N LEU A 39 -4.63 -17.17 -12.16
CA LEU A 39 -4.45 -18.48 -12.77
C LEU A 39 -4.72 -19.61 -11.79
N THR A 40 -5.20 -20.73 -12.30
CA THR A 40 -5.07 -22.02 -11.61
C THR A 40 -3.67 -22.58 -11.85
N GLU A 41 -3.27 -23.61 -11.11
CA GLU A 41 -2.00 -24.30 -11.36
C GLU A 41 -1.95 -24.92 -12.77
N ALA A 42 -3.08 -25.49 -13.23
CA ALA A 42 -3.17 -26.07 -14.57
C ALA A 42 -3.06 -25.00 -15.67
N ASP A 43 -3.67 -23.82 -15.45
CA ASP A 43 -3.49 -22.69 -16.37
C ASP A 43 -2.05 -22.19 -16.38
N PHE A 44 -1.39 -22.15 -15.21
CA PHE A 44 0.01 -21.76 -15.11
C PHE A 44 0.92 -22.71 -15.91
N ASP A 45 0.73 -24.02 -15.79
CA ASP A 45 1.48 -25.01 -16.58
C ASP A 45 1.22 -24.90 -18.08
N ARG A 46 -0.02 -24.57 -18.45
CA ARG A 46 -0.40 -24.39 -19.85
C ARG A 46 0.21 -23.14 -20.46
N PHE A 47 0.18 -22.01 -19.75
CA PHE A 47 0.69 -20.73 -20.25
C PHE A 47 2.20 -20.61 -20.14
N PHE A 48 2.81 -21.24 -19.13
CA PHE A 48 4.22 -21.09 -18.78
C PHE A 48 4.88 -22.44 -18.45
N PRO A 49 4.89 -23.42 -19.37
CA PRO A 49 5.51 -24.73 -19.13
C PRO A 49 6.98 -24.63 -18.72
N GLU A 50 7.69 -23.61 -19.23
CA GLU A 50 9.09 -23.31 -18.88
C GLU A 50 9.28 -22.86 -17.43
N LEU A 51 8.22 -22.40 -16.76
CA LEU A 51 8.24 -21.93 -15.37
C LEU A 51 7.83 -23.02 -14.36
N GLY A 52 7.77 -24.30 -14.75
CA GLY A 52 7.40 -25.39 -13.84
C GLY A 52 8.24 -25.46 -12.55
N TYR A 53 9.50 -25.02 -12.60
CA TYR A 53 10.39 -24.96 -11.43
C TYR A 53 9.92 -23.98 -10.34
N VAL A 54 9.10 -22.98 -10.68
CA VAL A 54 8.62 -21.95 -9.74
C VAL A 54 7.78 -22.56 -8.62
N LYS A 55 7.03 -23.63 -8.91
CA LYS A 55 6.19 -24.35 -7.94
C LYS A 55 6.95 -24.89 -6.74
N HIS A 56 8.20 -25.27 -6.97
CA HIS A 56 9.06 -25.91 -5.98
C HIS A 56 10.10 -24.93 -5.40
N ALA A 57 10.02 -23.65 -5.76
CA ALA A 57 10.93 -22.63 -5.27
C ALA A 57 10.77 -22.44 -3.75
N LYS A 58 11.87 -22.62 -3.03
CA LYS A 58 11.90 -22.40 -1.57
C LYS A 58 11.77 -20.93 -1.19
N ARG A 59 12.15 -20.01 -2.09
CA ARG A 59 12.15 -18.57 -1.82
C ARG A 59 11.86 -17.76 -3.10
N TYR A 60 10.98 -16.79 -2.96
CA TYR A 60 10.60 -15.84 -3.99
C TYR A 60 11.38 -14.54 -3.76
N SER A 61 12.65 -14.52 -4.15
CA SER A 61 13.47 -13.30 -4.02
C SER A 61 13.08 -12.24 -5.04
N VAL A 62 13.43 -10.97 -4.81
CA VAL A 62 13.16 -9.88 -5.76
C VAL A 62 13.71 -10.19 -7.16
N LYS A 63 14.98 -10.61 -7.24
CA LYS A 63 15.61 -10.98 -8.51
C LYS A 63 14.88 -12.13 -9.22
N PHE A 64 14.51 -13.16 -8.45
CA PHE A 64 13.76 -14.30 -8.97
C PHE A 64 12.40 -13.88 -9.52
N MET A 65 11.70 -12.98 -8.83
CA MET A 65 10.43 -12.43 -9.29
C MET A 65 10.58 -11.55 -10.53
N GLN A 66 11.65 -10.75 -10.64
CA GLN A 66 11.93 -9.97 -11.84
C GLN A 66 12.15 -10.86 -13.08
N GLU A 67 12.88 -11.97 -12.93
CA GLU A 67 13.09 -12.96 -13.99
C GLU A 67 11.75 -13.58 -14.44
N ILE A 68 10.92 -14.00 -13.49
CA ILE A 68 9.57 -14.52 -13.77
C ILE A 68 8.72 -13.47 -14.49
N CYS A 69 8.67 -12.22 -13.98
CA CYS A 69 7.90 -11.14 -14.59
C CYS A 69 8.33 -10.86 -16.04
N GLY A 70 9.63 -11.00 -16.32
CA GLY A 70 10.17 -10.88 -17.68
C GLY A 70 9.60 -11.90 -18.66
N ILE A 71 9.31 -13.11 -18.21
CA ILE A 71 8.68 -14.16 -19.02
C ILE A 71 7.17 -13.92 -19.14
N LEU A 72 6.51 -13.65 -18.00
CA LEU A 72 5.06 -13.42 -17.94
C LEU A 72 4.58 -12.31 -18.88
N LYS A 73 5.30 -11.18 -18.91
CA LYS A 73 4.90 -10.00 -19.70
C LYS A 73 4.96 -10.21 -21.23
N ASN A 74 5.75 -11.19 -21.67
CA ASN A 74 5.99 -11.49 -23.08
C ASN A 74 5.02 -12.55 -23.64
N SER A 75 4.19 -13.18 -22.81
CA SER A 75 3.22 -14.18 -23.27
C SER A 75 1.96 -13.49 -23.81
N SER A 76 1.79 -13.48 -25.14
CA SER A 76 0.58 -12.96 -25.79
C SER A 76 -0.68 -13.72 -25.35
N ALA A 77 -0.61 -15.05 -25.30
CA ALA A 77 -1.72 -15.89 -24.88
C ALA A 77 -2.20 -15.57 -23.46
N TYR A 78 -1.28 -15.28 -22.54
CA TYR A 78 -1.63 -14.85 -21.19
C TYR A 78 -2.20 -13.43 -21.14
N ARG A 79 -1.71 -12.50 -21.97
CA ARG A 79 -2.28 -11.14 -22.08
C ARG A 79 -3.71 -11.19 -22.59
N ASP A 80 -3.98 -12.01 -23.61
CA ASP A 80 -5.34 -12.21 -24.14
C ASP A 80 -6.27 -12.81 -23.08
N TYR A 81 -5.77 -13.78 -22.31
CA TYR A 81 -6.50 -14.33 -21.17
C TYR A 81 -6.82 -13.27 -20.11
N LEU A 82 -5.85 -12.43 -19.74
CA LEU A 82 -6.08 -11.33 -18.80
C LEU A 82 -7.13 -10.34 -19.30
N LEU A 83 -7.15 -10.03 -20.60
CA LEU A 83 -8.17 -9.17 -21.21
C LEU A 83 -9.57 -9.79 -21.15
N GLN A 84 -9.69 -11.11 -21.34
CA GLN A 84 -10.95 -11.82 -21.15
C GLN A 84 -11.44 -11.75 -19.71
N ILE A 85 -10.55 -11.97 -18.74
CA ILE A 85 -10.86 -11.82 -17.31
C ILE A 85 -11.24 -10.38 -16.97
N ALA A 86 -10.53 -9.40 -17.53
CA ALA A 86 -10.84 -7.99 -17.38
C ALA A 86 -12.25 -7.68 -17.85
N ALA A 87 -12.61 -8.06 -19.08
CA ALA A 87 -13.94 -7.87 -19.64
C ALA A 87 -15.03 -8.52 -18.78
N GLN A 88 -14.82 -9.77 -18.33
CA GLN A 88 -15.77 -10.48 -17.48
C GLN A 88 -16.02 -9.74 -16.17
N ARG A 89 -14.96 -9.30 -15.49
CA ARG A 89 -15.04 -8.62 -14.19
C ARG A 89 -15.48 -7.16 -14.30
N ARG A 90 -15.25 -6.50 -15.44
CA ARG A 90 -15.57 -5.08 -15.68
C ARG A 90 -17.05 -4.80 -15.51
N SER A 91 -17.92 -5.67 -16.01
CA SER A 91 -19.39 -5.51 -15.92
C SER A 91 -19.88 -5.16 -14.52
N ALA A 92 -19.42 -5.89 -13.50
CA ALA A 92 -19.78 -5.65 -12.10
C ALA A 92 -19.23 -4.31 -11.56
N VAL A 93 -18.02 -3.94 -11.96
CA VAL A 93 -17.39 -2.67 -11.56
C VAL A 93 -18.13 -1.49 -12.18
N ILE A 94 -18.47 -1.57 -13.46
CA ILE A 94 -19.21 -0.52 -14.16
C ILE A 94 -20.60 -0.34 -13.55
N ALA A 95 -21.31 -1.43 -13.29
CA ALA A 95 -22.62 -1.36 -12.68
C ALA A 95 -22.58 -0.76 -11.26
N TYR A 96 -21.53 -1.06 -10.48
CA TYR A 96 -21.29 -0.40 -9.19
C TYR A 96 -21.00 1.10 -9.35
N LEU A 97 -20.11 1.50 -10.27
CA LEU A 97 -19.78 2.91 -10.48
C LEU A 97 -21.00 3.72 -10.98
N GLN A 98 -21.80 3.16 -11.88
CA GLN A 98 -23.06 3.77 -12.34
C GLN A 98 -24.11 3.91 -11.25
N GLN A 99 -24.07 3.05 -10.23
CA GLN A 99 -24.93 3.14 -9.05
C GLN A 99 -24.49 4.26 -8.10
N GLU A 100 -23.18 4.39 -7.85
CA GLU A 100 -22.64 5.30 -6.85
C GLU A 100 -22.36 6.72 -7.37
N ILE A 101 -22.22 6.90 -8.69
CA ILE A 101 -21.80 8.16 -9.31
C ILE A 101 -22.85 8.67 -10.29
N THR A 102 -23.37 9.86 -10.01
CA THR A 102 -24.17 10.62 -10.96
C THR A 102 -23.27 11.37 -11.93
N PHE A 103 -22.98 10.78 -13.10
CA PHE A 103 -22.06 11.37 -14.10
C PHE A 103 -22.52 12.72 -14.69
N LYS A 104 -23.75 13.15 -14.41
CA LYS A 104 -24.27 14.49 -14.78
C LYS A 104 -23.81 15.60 -13.83
N GLU A 105 -23.32 15.23 -12.65
CA GLU A 105 -22.85 16.16 -11.62
C GLU A 105 -21.33 16.25 -11.64
N SER A 106 -20.79 17.35 -11.09
CA SER A 106 -19.36 17.46 -10.85
C SER A 106 -18.95 16.58 -9.68
N PHE A 107 -17.87 15.82 -9.85
CA PHE A 107 -17.32 14.97 -8.79
C PHE A 107 -15.79 15.10 -8.74
N ALA A 108 -15.23 14.76 -7.59
CA ALA A 108 -13.80 14.67 -7.38
C ALA A 108 -13.50 13.55 -6.38
N PHE A 109 -12.29 13.01 -6.47
CA PHE A 109 -11.79 12.00 -5.54
C PHE A 109 -10.74 12.62 -4.63
N ILE A 110 -10.78 12.27 -3.35
CA ILE A 110 -9.80 12.71 -2.35
C ILE A 110 -8.99 11.49 -1.92
N GLU A 111 -7.68 11.57 -2.05
CA GLU A 111 -6.74 10.53 -1.61
C GLU A 111 -5.66 11.18 -0.72
N TYR A 112 -5.15 10.45 0.27
CA TYR A 112 -4.04 10.95 1.05
C TYR A 112 -2.74 10.92 0.21
N TRP A 113 -2.35 9.76 -0.29
CA TRP A 113 -1.09 9.58 -1.00
C TRP A 113 -1.18 8.41 -1.96
N GLY A 114 -0.64 8.59 -3.16
CA GLY A 114 -0.65 7.53 -4.17
C GLY A 114 0.39 7.76 -5.26
N ARG A 115 0.78 6.66 -5.91
CA ARG A 115 1.62 6.69 -7.11
C ARG A 115 0.80 6.90 -8.39
N GLY A 116 -0.53 6.83 -8.29
CA GLY A 116 -1.45 7.14 -9.37
C GLY A 116 -1.95 5.93 -10.17
N TYR A 117 -1.25 4.80 -10.19
CA TYR A 117 -1.63 3.67 -11.05
C TYR A 117 -3.07 3.20 -10.84
N THR A 118 -3.52 3.10 -9.59
CA THR A 118 -4.91 2.67 -9.31
C THR A 118 -5.93 3.75 -9.66
N GLN A 119 -5.54 5.02 -9.61
CA GLN A 119 -6.37 6.15 -10.00
C GLN A 119 -6.49 6.24 -11.52
N ASP A 120 -5.44 5.90 -12.25
CA ASP A 120 -5.47 5.78 -13.71
C ASP A 120 -6.39 4.60 -14.11
N CYS A 121 -6.33 3.47 -13.38
CA CYS A 121 -7.28 2.37 -13.55
C CYS A 121 -8.74 2.82 -13.33
N LEU A 122 -8.99 3.57 -12.24
CA LEU A 122 -10.33 4.10 -11.93
C LEU A 122 -10.82 5.07 -13.00
N THR A 123 -9.96 5.98 -13.48
CA THR A 123 -10.28 6.96 -14.53
C THR A 123 -10.76 6.28 -15.82
N ARG A 124 -10.09 5.20 -16.24
CA ARG A 124 -10.54 4.40 -17.39
C ARG A 124 -11.90 3.76 -17.14
N LEU A 125 -12.10 3.16 -15.97
CA LEU A 125 -13.38 2.56 -15.60
C LEU A 125 -14.53 3.57 -15.50
N LEU A 126 -14.26 4.80 -15.05
CA LEU A 126 -15.25 5.88 -15.04
C LEU A 126 -15.64 6.30 -16.45
N SER A 127 -14.66 6.42 -17.35
CA SER A 127 -14.93 6.73 -18.76
C SER A 127 -15.77 5.63 -19.43
N GLU A 128 -15.44 4.36 -19.17
CA GLU A 128 -16.24 3.22 -19.63
C GLU A 128 -17.64 3.22 -19.02
N ALA A 129 -17.79 3.58 -17.75
CA ALA A 129 -19.08 3.60 -17.06
C ALA A 129 -19.99 4.71 -17.56
N ALA A 130 -19.42 5.85 -17.92
CA ALA A 130 -20.16 6.99 -18.45
C ALA A 130 -20.44 6.87 -19.96
N GLY A 131 -19.66 6.07 -20.68
CA GLY A 131 -19.74 5.94 -22.14
C GLY A 131 -19.06 7.06 -22.91
N TYR A 132 -18.25 7.89 -22.25
CA TYR A 132 -17.43 8.94 -22.84
C TYR A 132 -16.21 9.21 -21.95
N THR A 133 -15.17 9.79 -22.53
CA THR A 133 -13.95 10.14 -21.80
C THR A 133 -14.22 11.21 -20.75
N ILE A 134 -13.82 10.97 -19.50
CA ILE A 134 -13.98 11.91 -18.38
C ILE A 134 -12.64 12.27 -17.77
N ASP A 135 -12.39 13.57 -17.64
CA ASP A 135 -11.37 14.10 -16.73
C ASP A 135 -11.81 13.83 -15.29
N THR A 136 -10.95 13.15 -14.54
CA THR A 136 -11.20 12.74 -13.16
C THR A 136 -10.31 13.53 -12.20
N PRO A 137 -10.84 14.56 -11.51
CA PRO A 137 -10.10 15.32 -10.51
C PRO A 137 -9.76 14.45 -9.31
N MET A 138 -8.48 14.37 -8.99
CA MET A 138 -7.90 13.60 -7.88
C MET A 138 -7.10 14.56 -7.00
N TYR A 139 -7.65 14.88 -5.83
CA TYR A 139 -7.00 15.70 -4.82
C TYR A 139 -6.19 14.82 -3.89
N TYR A 140 -4.88 14.99 -3.93
CA TYR A 140 -3.95 14.34 -3.04
C TYR A 140 -3.57 15.30 -1.92
N VAL A 141 -3.31 14.76 -0.71
CA VAL A 141 -2.45 15.52 0.21
C VAL A 141 -1.13 15.83 -0.48
N ARG A 142 -0.49 14.79 -1.05
CA ARG A 142 0.70 14.92 -1.88
C ARG A 142 0.77 13.76 -2.89
N SER A 143 0.85 14.11 -4.17
CA SER A 143 1.29 13.25 -5.26
C SER A 143 2.73 13.60 -5.61
N ILE A 144 3.53 12.58 -5.88
CA ILE A 144 4.92 12.71 -6.37
C ILE A 144 5.01 12.65 -7.90
N TYR A 145 3.90 12.40 -8.57
CA TYR A 145 3.82 12.27 -10.03
C TYR A 145 2.91 13.36 -10.63
N PRO A 146 3.20 13.83 -11.85
CA PRO A 146 2.36 14.79 -12.55
C PRO A 146 1.03 14.17 -12.98
N THR A 147 0.11 15.02 -13.44
CA THR A 147 -1.08 14.60 -14.20
C THR A 147 -0.66 13.83 -15.46
N VAL A 148 -1.29 12.69 -15.70
CA VAL A 148 -1.11 11.88 -16.91
C VAL A 148 -2.48 11.53 -17.45
N GLY A 149 -2.73 11.85 -18.73
CA GLY A 149 -4.02 11.64 -19.36
C GLY A 149 -5.16 12.34 -18.60
N HIS A 150 -6.25 11.63 -18.37
CA HIS A 150 -7.47 12.15 -17.75
C HIS A 150 -7.51 12.01 -16.22
N SER A 151 -6.44 11.49 -15.60
CA SER A 151 -6.30 11.40 -14.14
C SER A 151 -5.67 12.69 -13.63
N ILE A 152 -6.49 13.71 -13.38
CA ILE A 152 -6.04 15.08 -13.09
C ILE A 152 -5.64 15.21 -11.63
N ARG A 153 -4.36 15.44 -11.35
CA ARG A 153 -3.80 15.37 -9.99
C ARG A 153 -3.56 16.77 -9.42
N TYR A 154 -4.17 17.03 -8.27
CA TYR A 154 -3.98 18.26 -7.50
C TYR A 154 -3.32 17.93 -6.16
N ASN A 155 -2.35 18.74 -5.75
CA ASN A 155 -1.75 18.65 -4.42
C ASN A 155 -2.38 19.69 -3.50
N TYR A 156 -2.94 19.24 -2.38
CA TYR A 156 -3.47 20.10 -1.33
C TYR A 156 -2.34 20.76 -0.51
N SER A 157 -1.20 20.07 -0.38
CA SER A 157 -0.07 20.55 0.41
C SER A 157 1.25 20.43 -0.37
N SER A 158 2.11 21.43 -0.20
CA SER A 158 3.53 21.38 -0.61
C SER A 158 4.43 20.81 0.50
N ASN A 159 3.87 20.42 1.65
CA ASN A 159 4.63 19.88 2.76
C ASN A 159 5.31 18.56 2.38
N MET A 160 6.63 18.47 2.59
CA MET A 160 7.46 17.34 2.19
C MET A 160 7.65 16.27 3.29
N HIS A 161 6.96 16.38 4.42
CA HIS A 161 7.01 15.39 5.50
C HIS A 161 6.58 14.00 5.04
N SER A 162 7.19 12.95 5.60
CA SER A 162 6.79 11.58 5.29
C SER A 162 5.35 11.34 5.71
N LEU A 163 4.53 10.77 4.81
CA LEU A 163 3.13 10.42 5.08
C LEU A 163 2.95 8.93 5.38
N VAL A 164 4.04 8.17 5.56
CA VAL A 164 3.98 6.72 5.81
C VAL A 164 3.11 6.40 7.04
N PHE A 165 3.11 7.27 8.05
CA PHE A 165 2.29 7.09 9.25
C PHE A 165 0.78 7.06 8.96
N VAL A 166 0.34 7.77 7.91
CA VAL A 166 -1.07 7.86 7.50
C VAL A 166 -1.57 6.50 7.04
N GLU A 167 -0.72 5.70 6.38
CA GLU A 167 -1.06 4.35 5.94
C GLU A 167 -1.43 3.45 7.12
N SER A 168 -0.69 3.51 8.22
CA SER A 168 -0.95 2.69 9.40
C SER A 168 -2.24 3.09 10.14
N ILE A 169 -2.62 4.38 10.09
CA ILE A 169 -3.91 4.86 10.63
C ILE A 169 -5.06 4.28 9.81
N PHE A 170 -5.03 4.46 8.49
CA PHE A 170 -6.12 4.01 7.62
C PHE A 170 -6.11 2.51 7.31
N ALA A 171 -5.02 1.80 7.57
CA ALA A 171 -4.96 0.34 7.48
C ALA A 171 -5.74 -0.36 8.60
N ASN A 172 -6.12 0.35 9.68
CA ASN A 172 -6.90 -0.19 10.80
C ASN A 172 -8.41 -0.34 10.45
N VAL A 173 -8.71 -0.96 9.33
CA VAL A 173 -10.07 -1.25 8.83
C VAL A 173 -10.43 -2.73 9.03
N PRO A 174 -11.71 -3.05 9.27
CA PRO A 174 -12.15 -4.41 9.61
C PRO A 174 -12.22 -5.36 8.41
N TYR A 175 -11.75 -4.94 7.23
CA TYR A 175 -11.80 -5.72 6.00
C TYR A 175 -10.53 -5.57 5.17
N GLU A 176 -10.24 -6.60 4.36
CA GLU A 176 -9.16 -6.58 3.39
C GLU A 176 -9.48 -5.68 2.20
N THR A 177 -8.47 -5.35 1.39
CA THR A 177 -8.67 -4.60 0.15
C THR A 177 -9.73 -5.28 -0.73
N VAL A 178 -10.79 -4.53 -1.06
CA VAL A 178 -11.87 -4.98 -1.95
C VAL A 178 -11.31 -5.52 -3.27
N GLN A 179 -11.73 -6.75 -3.61
CA GLN A 179 -11.26 -7.48 -4.78
C GLN A 179 -12.32 -7.62 -5.87
N ARG A 180 -13.60 -7.60 -5.51
CA ARG A 180 -14.74 -7.72 -6.45
C ARG A 180 -15.99 -7.06 -5.88
N TYR A 181 -16.95 -6.83 -6.77
CA TYR A 181 -18.31 -6.41 -6.44
C TYR A 181 -19.28 -7.55 -6.74
N GLU A 182 -20.37 -7.63 -5.99
CA GLU A 182 -21.44 -8.58 -6.24
C GLU A 182 -22.80 -7.93 -6.07
N ARG A 183 -23.81 -8.46 -6.77
CA ARG A 183 -25.17 -7.97 -6.69
C ARG A 183 -25.90 -8.72 -5.58
N ALA A 184 -26.31 -8.01 -4.55
CA ALA A 184 -27.13 -8.51 -3.46
C ALA A 184 -28.36 -7.62 -3.31
N GLU A 185 -29.55 -8.20 -3.26
CA GLU A 185 -30.82 -7.47 -3.07
C GLU A 185 -31.01 -6.33 -4.10
N ASN A 186 -30.66 -6.58 -5.37
CA ASN A 186 -30.65 -5.60 -6.46
C ASN A 186 -29.65 -4.44 -6.37
N VAL A 187 -28.78 -4.42 -5.35
CA VAL A 187 -27.74 -3.41 -5.18
C VAL A 187 -26.37 -4.04 -5.38
N TRP A 188 -25.48 -3.35 -6.10
CA TRP A 188 -24.08 -3.76 -6.19
C TRP A 188 -23.34 -3.35 -4.93
N LYS A 189 -22.68 -4.30 -4.27
CA LYS A 189 -21.93 -4.08 -3.04
C LYS A 189 -20.49 -4.60 -3.18
N PRO A 190 -19.50 -3.95 -2.55
CA PRO A 190 -18.15 -4.50 -2.45
C PRO A 190 -18.18 -5.78 -1.60
N VAL A 191 -17.41 -6.79 -2.03
CA VAL A 191 -17.23 -8.00 -1.22
C VAL A 191 -16.16 -7.76 -0.18
N LEU A 192 -16.57 -7.77 1.09
CA LEU A 192 -15.72 -7.50 2.23
C LEU A 192 -15.24 -8.80 2.87
N THR A 193 -13.95 -9.08 2.74
CA THR A 193 -13.30 -10.16 3.49
C THR A 193 -12.85 -9.60 4.84
N PRO A 194 -13.21 -10.21 5.99
CA PRO A 194 -12.77 -9.73 7.29
C PRO A 194 -11.25 -9.64 7.41
N ASN A 195 -10.75 -8.58 8.07
CA ASN A 195 -9.34 -8.40 8.39
C ASN A 195 -9.16 -8.17 9.89
N ASN A 196 -8.01 -8.57 10.42
CA ASN A 196 -7.68 -8.32 11.81
C ASN A 196 -7.36 -6.82 12.01
N ASN A 197 -8.11 -6.16 12.90
CA ASN A 197 -7.92 -4.76 13.24
C ASN A 197 -8.09 -4.51 14.74
N ASN A 198 -7.64 -3.35 15.21
CA ASN A 198 -7.98 -2.86 16.53
C ASN A 198 -9.40 -2.25 16.50
N VAL A 199 -10.40 -3.07 16.83
CA VAL A 199 -11.83 -2.70 16.80
C VAL A 199 -12.13 -1.46 17.64
N ARG A 200 -11.54 -1.37 18.85
CA ARG A 200 -11.77 -0.23 19.75
C ARG A 200 -11.26 1.07 19.14
N LEU A 201 -10.05 1.03 18.56
CA LEU A 201 -9.46 2.20 17.91
C LEU A 201 -10.20 2.56 16.61
N HIS A 202 -10.65 1.56 15.85
CA HIS A 202 -11.45 1.79 14.65
C HIS A 202 -12.77 2.50 14.98
N ALA A 203 -13.53 2.00 15.95
CA ALA A 203 -14.77 2.64 16.39
C ALA A 203 -14.54 4.05 16.97
N ALA A 204 -13.43 4.25 17.69
CA ALA A 204 -13.04 5.57 18.17
C ALA A 204 -12.72 6.53 17.02
N LEU A 205 -12.01 6.08 15.98
CA LEU A 205 -11.73 6.90 14.79
C LEU A 205 -13.01 7.27 14.05
N GLU A 206 -13.94 6.33 13.84
CA GLU A 206 -15.24 6.63 13.21
C GLU A 206 -16.02 7.70 13.98
N THR A 207 -16.04 7.60 15.31
CA THR A 207 -16.77 8.55 16.17
C THR A 207 -16.07 9.91 16.20
N TYR A 208 -14.82 9.95 16.63
CA TYR A 208 -14.13 11.20 16.93
C TYR A 208 -13.68 11.97 15.70
N LEU A 209 -13.44 11.31 14.56
CA LEU A 209 -13.14 12.03 13.31
C LEU A 209 -14.36 12.84 12.84
N SER A 210 -15.55 12.23 12.87
CA SER A 210 -16.80 12.92 12.52
C SER A 210 -17.08 14.08 13.49
N THR A 211 -16.96 13.84 14.80
CA THR A 211 -17.11 14.90 15.82
C THR A 211 -16.12 16.04 15.59
N PHE A 212 -14.83 15.73 15.38
CA PHE A 212 -13.81 16.73 15.12
C PHE A 212 -14.12 17.58 13.89
N CYS A 213 -14.52 16.95 12.78
CA CYS A 213 -14.89 17.67 11.56
C CYS A 213 -16.08 18.61 11.79
N HIS A 214 -17.13 18.14 12.48
CA HIS A 214 -18.28 18.98 12.81
C HIS A 214 -17.92 20.15 13.72
N ASP A 215 -17.17 19.88 14.79
CA ASP A 215 -16.74 20.90 15.74
C ASP A 215 -15.86 21.94 15.06
N PHE A 216 -14.87 21.51 14.26
CA PHE A 216 -13.97 22.40 13.53
C PHE A 216 -14.71 23.27 12.52
N LEU A 217 -15.61 22.69 11.70
CA LEU A 217 -16.37 23.43 10.70
C LEU A 217 -17.44 24.36 11.32
N SER A 218 -17.81 24.14 12.58
CA SER A 218 -18.73 25.02 13.31
C SER A 218 -18.05 26.28 13.87
N LEU A 219 -16.71 26.33 13.88
CA LEU A 219 -15.96 27.48 14.36
C LEU A 219 -16.16 28.67 13.42
N GLN A 220 -16.53 29.82 13.98
CA GLN A 220 -16.58 31.09 13.25
C GLN A 220 -15.17 31.68 13.11
N LEU A 221 -14.37 31.07 12.22
CA LEU A 221 -13.00 31.48 11.95
C LEU A 221 -12.98 32.69 11.01
N GLN A 222 -12.07 33.64 11.25
CA GLN A 222 -11.88 34.78 10.36
C GLN A 222 -11.22 34.38 9.03
N ASP A 223 -10.34 33.37 9.06
CA ASP A 223 -9.65 32.81 7.90
C ASP A 223 -9.60 31.28 8.03
N GLU A 224 -10.69 30.64 7.61
CA GLU A 224 -10.86 29.18 7.67
C GLU A 224 -9.78 28.44 6.86
N GLU A 225 -9.42 28.95 5.68
CA GLU A 225 -8.44 28.31 4.79
C GLU A 225 -7.06 28.26 5.44
N THR A 226 -6.59 29.40 5.96
CA THR A 226 -5.28 29.46 6.63
C THR A 226 -5.27 28.60 7.88
N VAL A 227 -6.31 28.67 8.72
CA VAL A 227 -6.39 27.86 9.94
C VAL A 227 -6.41 26.37 9.61
N GLY A 228 -7.18 25.95 8.60
CA GLY A 228 -7.23 24.57 8.13
C GLY A 228 -5.86 24.07 7.66
N ARG A 229 -5.13 24.88 6.88
CA ARG A 229 -3.76 24.55 6.44
C ARG A 229 -2.78 24.47 7.59
N LEU A 230 -2.88 25.35 8.58
CA LEU A 230 -2.01 25.34 9.76
C LEU A 230 -2.29 24.11 10.64
N LEU A 231 -3.56 23.79 10.89
CA LEU A 231 -3.96 22.57 11.60
C LEU A 231 -3.43 21.32 10.88
N TYR A 232 -3.56 21.28 9.56
CA TYR A 232 -3.03 20.21 8.74
C TYR A 232 -1.50 20.05 8.90
N ASN A 233 -0.75 21.14 8.78
CA ASN A 233 0.70 21.15 8.97
C ASN A 233 1.12 20.77 10.40
N PHE A 234 0.35 21.21 11.40
CA PHE A 234 0.56 20.83 12.80
C PHE A 234 0.42 19.30 12.97
N GLY A 235 -0.62 18.70 12.39
CA GLY A 235 -0.80 17.25 12.39
C GLY A 235 0.40 16.53 11.77
N LEU A 236 0.90 16.99 10.61
CA LEU A 236 2.11 16.42 9.99
C LEU A 236 3.38 16.62 10.81
N ALA A 237 3.49 17.73 11.56
CA ALA A 237 4.62 18.01 12.42
C ALA A 237 4.60 17.15 13.70
N TYR A 238 3.42 16.85 14.24
CA TYR A 238 3.25 16.01 15.42
C TYR A 238 3.79 14.58 15.21
N PHE A 239 3.65 14.03 14.01
CA PHE A 239 4.23 12.72 13.65
C PHE A 239 5.69 12.79 13.15
N SER A 240 6.31 13.99 13.20
CA SER A 240 7.75 14.20 12.97
C SER A 240 8.56 13.84 14.25
N PRO A 241 9.90 13.79 14.27
CA PRO A 241 10.70 12.84 15.07
C PRO A 241 10.71 12.97 16.61
N ASP A 242 9.80 13.72 17.23
CA ASP A 242 9.62 13.61 18.68
C ASP A 242 8.89 12.30 19.06
N THR A 243 9.65 11.22 19.06
CA THR A 243 9.16 9.87 19.35
C THR A 243 9.08 9.59 20.85
N THR A 244 9.00 10.62 21.71
CA THR A 244 8.85 10.45 23.17
C THR A 244 7.41 10.47 23.65
N ASP A 245 6.47 10.93 22.82
CA ASP A 245 5.06 11.00 23.18
C ASP A 245 4.48 9.59 23.50
N PRO A 246 3.87 9.39 24.69
CA PRO A 246 3.25 8.12 25.06
C PRO A 246 2.17 7.62 24.09
N ILE A 247 1.45 8.51 23.41
CA ILE A 247 0.44 8.16 22.40
C ILE A 247 1.15 7.57 21.18
N LEU A 248 2.21 8.21 20.69
CA LEU A 248 3.00 7.70 19.57
C LEU A 248 3.63 6.34 19.91
N LEU A 249 4.15 6.21 21.13
CA LEU A 249 4.83 5.00 21.59
C LEU A 249 3.89 3.82 21.87
N ASN A 250 2.73 4.04 22.48
CA ASN A 250 1.88 2.96 22.99
C ASN A 250 0.60 2.73 22.21
N VAL A 251 0.15 3.70 21.41
CA VAL A 251 -1.07 3.59 20.61
C VAL A 251 -0.69 3.46 19.13
N PHE A 252 -0.05 4.49 18.58
CA PHE A 252 0.24 4.57 17.15
C PHE A 252 1.22 3.48 16.68
N SER A 253 2.32 3.26 17.41
CA SER A 253 3.36 2.29 17.02
C SER A 253 2.87 0.83 16.88
N ASN A 254 1.73 0.49 17.49
CA ASN A 254 1.12 -0.83 17.48
C ASN A 254 0.12 -1.02 16.33
N LEU A 255 -0.20 0.06 15.59
CA LEU A 255 -0.97 -0.03 14.37
C LEU A 255 -0.22 -0.88 13.36
N LYS A 256 -0.96 -1.71 12.63
CA LYS A 256 -0.39 -2.61 11.65
C LYS A 256 -0.75 -2.18 10.25
N ASP A 257 0.21 -2.29 9.35
CA ASP A 257 0.00 -2.10 7.92
C ASP A 257 0.70 -3.20 7.12
N SER A 258 0.25 -3.35 5.87
CA SER A 258 0.95 -4.11 4.86
C SER A 258 1.39 -3.12 3.79
N VAL A 259 2.70 -2.94 3.64
CA VAL A 259 3.28 -1.92 2.76
C VAL A 259 3.03 -2.27 1.29
N ALA A 260 3.14 -3.56 0.95
CA ALA A 260 2.84 -4.07 -0.38
C ALA A 260 1.62 -5.02 -0.38
N LEU A 261 1.02 -5.18 -1.56
CA LEU A 261 -0.10 -6.09 -1.78
C LEU A 261 0.35 -7.55 -1.54
N GLY A 262 -0.16 -8.19 -0.50
CA GLY A 262 0.13 -9.60 -0.20
C GLY A 262 1.28 -9.83 0.78
N GLU A 263 1.89 -8.76 1.30
CA GLU A 263 2.78 -8.87 2.45
C GLU A 263 2.01 -9.12 3.75
N LYS A 264 2.70 -9.70 4.74
CA LYS A 264 2.14 -9.84 6.08
C LYS A 264 2.00 -8.47 6.71
N SER A 265 0.89 -8.25 7.40
CA SER A 265 0.69 -7.05 8.18
C SER A 265 1.61 -7.05 9.40
N GLU A 266 2.39 -5.98 9.55
CA GLU A 266 3.36 -5.80 10.63
C GLU A 266 3.09 -4.49 11.37
N GLU A 267 3.48 -4.43 12.64
CA GLU A 267 3.38 -3.19 13.42
C GLU A 267 4.26 -2.08 12.83
N TYR A 268 3.82 -0.83 12.93
CA TYR A 268 4.59 0.33 12.49
C TYR A 268 6.00 0.34 13.09
N ALA A 269 6.10 0.07 14.39
CA ALA A 269 7.38 -0.03 15.09
C ALA A 269 7.31 -1.10 16.19
N PRO A 270 7.59 -2.37 15.87
CA PRO A 270 7.56 -3.45 16.84
C PRO A 270 8.74 -3.35 17.81
N PRO A 271 8.59 -3.79 19.08
CA PRO A 271 9.73 -3.85 20.00
C PRO A 271 10.77 -4.87 19.52
N ILE A 272 12.04 -4.58 19.77
CA ILE A 272 13.14 -5.52 19.53
C ILE A 272 13.04 -6.63 20.57
N THR A 273 13.09 -7.87 20.07
CA THR A 273 13.05 -9.08 20.89
C THR A 273 14.33 -9.88 20.73
N CYS A 274 14.54 -10.88 21.58
CA CYS A 274 15.63 -11.85 21.41
C CYS A 274 15.58 -12.54 20.02
N LYS A 275 14.37 -12.87 19.53
CA LYS A 275 14.17 -13.43 18.19
C LYS A 275 14.65 -12.46 17.09
N THR A 276 14.37 -11.18 17.24
CA THR A 276 14.85 -10.13 16.33
C THR A 276 16.37 -10.13 16.28
N ILE A 277 17.03 -10.16 17.44
CA ILE A 277 18.49 -10.17 17.56
C ILE A 277 19.12 -11.43 16.93
N ILE A 278 18.55 -12.60 17.19
CA ILE A 278 19.00 -13.87 16.59
C ILE A 278 18.87 -13.82 15.06
N ASN A 279 17.75 -13.30 14.56
CA ASN A 279 17.52 -13.16 13.13
C ASN A 279 18.53 -12.20 12.49
N TRP A 280 18.85 -11.08 13.14
CA TRP A 280 19.90 -10.17 12.68
C TRP A 280 21.28 -10.82 12.61
N MET A 281 21.67 -11.57 13.65
CA MET A 281 22.95 -12.28 13.65
C MET A 281 23.04 -13.33 12.53
N ARG A 282 21.90 -13.88 12.09
CA ARG A 282 21.78 -14.78 10.94
C ARG A 282 21.73 -14.06 9.59
N GLY A 283 21.82 -12.73 9.57
CA GLY A 283 21.79 -11.91 8.36
C GLY A 283 20.38 -11.60 7.83
N ASN A 284 19.33 -11.90 8.60
CA ASN A 284 17.97 -11.49 8.23
C ASN A 284 17.72 -10.02 8.60
N SER A 285 16.85 -9.33 7.86
CA SER A 285 16.43 -7.97 8.17
C SER A 285 15.37 -7.94 9.28
N PHE A 286 15.31 -6.82 10.00
CA PHE A 286 14.19 -6.47 10.88
C PHE A 286 13.43 -5.34 10.21
N HIS A 287 12.14 -5.55 10.00
CA HIS A 287 11.29 -4.55 9.40
C HIS A 287 10.69 -3.69 10.51
N THR A 288 10.94 -2.38 10.41
CA THR A 288 10.38 -1.36 11.29
C THR A 288 10.38 -0.03 10.54
N LYS A 289 9.33 0.78 10.71
CA LYS A 289 9.25 2.12 10.13
C LYS A 289 10.00 3.16 10.97
N SER A 290 10.21 2.88 12.26
CA SER A 290 11.00 3.71 13.16
C SER A 290 11.77 2.85 14.15
N LEU A 291 13.09 2.76 13.92
CA LEU A 291 14.00 2.08 14.84
C LEU A 291 14.02 2.79 16.21
N GLU A 292 13.91 4.11 16.25
CA GLU A 292 13.91 4.86 17.50
C GLU A 292 12.71 4.49 18.39
N ILE A 293 11.50 4.47 17.83
CA ILE A 293 10.29 4.01 18.54
C ILE A 293 10.45 2.55 18.98
N SER A 294 10.96 1.70 18.07
CA SER A 294 11.19 0.29 18.37
C SER A 294 12.13 0.11 19.56
N MET A 295 13.23 0.87 19.60
CA MET A 295 14.18 0.88 20.72
C MET A 295 13.51 1.37 22.01
N LYS A 296 12.74 2.47 21.97
CA LYS A 296 12.01 3.01 23.12
C LYS A 296 10.94 2.07 23.67
N LYS A 297 10.39 1.16 22.86
CA LYS A 297 9.48 0.08 23.30
C LYS A 297 10.21 -1.17 23.80
N SER A 298 11.48 -1.35 23.44
CA SER A 298 12.25 -2.54 23.77
C SER A 298 12.66 -2.55 25.24
N SER A 299 12.86 -3.73 25.83
CA SER A 299 13.42 -3.83 27.19
C SER A 299 14.89 -3.39 27.23
N LEU A 300 15.36 -2.92 28.40
CA LEU A 300 16.73 -2.44 28.59
C LEU A 300 17.82 -3.44 28.12
N PRO A 301 17.71 -4.76 28.41
CA PRO A 301 18.70 -5.72 27.93
C PRO A 301 18.80 -5.78 26.40
N PHE A 302 17.67 -5.72 25.69
CA PHE A 302 17.68 -5.78 24.22
C PHE A 302 18.22 -4.49 23.61
N ARG A 303 17.96 -3.34 24.22
CA ARG A 303 18.58 -2.06 23.82
C ARG A 303 20.10 -2.14 23.93
N ALA A 304 20.62 -2.63 25.06
CA ALA A 304 22.05 -2.76 25.29
C ALA A 304 22.72 -3.71 24.28
N ILE A 305 22.10 -4.85 23.99
CA ILE A 305 22.59 -5.80 22.98
C ILE A 305 22.63 -5.15 21.59
N TYR A 306 21.57 -4.43 21.21
CA TYR A 306 21.53 -3.73 19.92
C TYR A 306 22.61 -2.64 19.84
N SER A 307 22.77 -1.81 20.87
CA SER A 307 23.81 -0.79 20.93
C SER A 307 25.22 -1.40 20.80
N GLY A 308 25.47 -2.53 21.47
CA GLY A 308 26.72 -3.27 21.33
C GLY A 308 26.94 -3.84 19.92
N TYR A 309 25.89 -4.39 19.30
CA TYR A 309 25.95 -4.87 17.91
C TYR A 309 26.20 -3.75 16.90
N ALA A 310 25.52 -2.60 17.04
CA ALA A 310 25.70 -1.43 16.20
C ALA A 310 27.12 -0.86 16.33
N TRP A 311 27.65 -0.79 17.56
CA TRP A 311 29.04 -0.44 17.81
C TRP A 311 30.02 -1.42 17.13
N TYR A 312 29.81 -2.73 17.28
CA TYR A 312 30.65 -3.74 16.61
C TYR A 312 30.64 -3.57 15.09
N CYS A 313 29.47 -3.35 14.49
CA CYS A 313 29.34 -3.21 13.05
C CYS A 313 29.97 -1.91 12.53
N LYS A 314 29.76 -0.77 13.19
CA LYS A 314 30.28 0.54 12.76
C LYS A 314 31.77 0.71 13.05
N ASP A 315 32.24 0.11 14.15
CA ASP A 315 33.53 0.49 14.73
C ASP A 315 34.56 -0.63 14.64
N VAL A 316 34.16 -1.89 14.85
CA VAL A 316 35.08 -3.04 14.80
C VAL A 316 35.18 -3.61 13.39
N ARG A 317 34.04 -3.90 12.76
CA ARG A 317 33.98 -4.49 11.41
C ARG A 317 34.53 -3.54 10.34
N ASP A 318 34.25 -2.24 10.44
CA ASP A 318 34.80 -1.25 9.49
C ASP A 318 36.31 -1.06 9.67
N ARG A 319 36.83 -1.10 10.91
CA ARG A 319 38.30 -1.09 11.14
C ARG A 319 38.96 -2.34 10.56
N ILE A 320 38.35 -3.51 10.70
CA ILE A 320 38.85 -4.77 10.11
C ILE A 320 38.84 -4.69 8.57
N ARG A 321 37.76 -4.17 7.97
CA ARG A 321 37.67 -3.98 6.50
C ARG A 321 38.70 -2.98 5.97
N ARG A 322 38.93 -1.87 6.68
CA ARG A 322 39.99 -0.90 6.35
C ARG A 322 41.38 -1.52 6.43
N ARG A 323 41.65 -2.36 7.44
CA ARG A 323 42.92 -3.10 7.58
C ARG A 323 43.12 -4.17 6.51
N GLN A 324 42.04 -4.72 5.95
CA GLN A 324 42.08 -5.73 4.88
C GLN A 324 42.07 -5.13 3.45
N GLY A 325 42.21 -3.81 3.31
CA GLY A 325 42.35 -3.15 1.99
C GLY A 325 41.09 -3.16 1.11
N LYS A 326 39.92 -3.58 1.63
CA LYS A 326 38.66 -3.53 0.87
C LYS A 326 38.09 -2.11 0.91
N LYS A 327 38.08 -1.42 -0.24
CA LYS A 327 37.43 -0.11 -0.41
C LYS A 327 35.96 -0.19 0.03
N ILE A 328 35.56 0.77 0.84
CA ILE A 328 34.16 1.00 1.22
C ILE A 328 33.54 1.76 0.05
N TYR A 329 32.54 1.17 -0.62
CA TYR A 329 31.63 1.86 -1.54
C TYR A 329 30.28 2.03 -0.83
#